data_AF-A0A093F9R2-F1
#
_entry.id   AF-A0A093F9R2-F1
#
_cell.length_a   1.000
_cell.length_b   1.000
_cell.length_c   1.000
_cell.angle_alpha   90.00
_cell.angle_beta   90.00
_cell.angle_gamma   90.00
#
_symmetry.space_group_name_H-M   'P 1'
#
loop_
_entity.id
_entity.type
_entity.pdbx_description
1 polymer ?
#
loop_
_entity_poly.entity_id
_entity_poly.type
_entity_poly.pdbx_seq_one_letter_code
_entity_poly.pdbx_strand_id
1 'polypeptide(L)'
;VHFFTYDREFITQYCQVSALLELESLLSQQSLREAFSDAELSTAKQRHQQVQDYVQQMEEIWREMRWIMDALQHARYKQPSCGVSLSGFLGEAGGAMKEKT
;
A
#
# COMPACT_ATOMS: atom_id res chain seq x y z
N VAL A 1 -0.52 1.96 -11.52
CA VAL A 1 -0.74 0.55 -11.13
C VAL A 1 -1.57 0.55 -9.86
N HIS A 2 -2.80 0.02 -9.90
CA HIS A 2 -3.72 0.06 -8.76
C HIS A 2 -3.56 -1.21 -7.93
N PHE A 3 -3.36 -1.08 -6.61
CA PHE A 3 -3.35 -2.21 -5.66
C PHE A 3 -4.58 -3.12 -5.82
N PHE A 4 -5.73 -2.52 -6.12
CA PHE A 4 -7.01 -3.19 -6.37
C PHE A 4 -7.06 -4.17 -7.55
N THR A 5 -6.03 -4.25 -8.40
CA THR A 5 -6.03 -5.18 -9.54
C THR A 5 -5.65 -6.62 -9.17
N TYR A 6 -5.21 -6.88 -7.94
CA TYR A 6 -4.77 -8.22 -7.50
C TYR A 6 -5.84 -8.89 -6.64
N ASP A 7 -5.97 -8.47 -5.38
CA ASP A 7 -6.99 -8.95 -4.45
C ASP A 7 -7.62 -7.76 -3.71
N ARG A 8 -8.73 -7.28 -4.25
CA ARG A 8 -9.43 -6.10 -3.73
C ARG A 8 -9.97 -6.32 -2.33
N GLU A 9 -10.47 -7.51 -2.03
CA GLU A 9 -11.09 -7.78 -0.73
C GLU A 9 -10.01 -7.81 0.36
N PHE A 10 -8.92 -8.53 0.12
CA PHE A 10 -7.78 -8.57 1.04
C PHE A 10 -7.21 -7.17 1.32
N ILE A 11 -6.93 -6.40 0.26
CA ILE A 11 -6.30 -5.07 0.41
C ILE A 11 -7.22 -4.10 1.15
N THR A 12 -8.53 -4.17 0.89
CA THR A 12 -9.50 -3.32 1.59
C THR A 12 -9.52 -3.65 3.08
N GLN A 13 -9.61 -4.94 3.43
CA GLN A 13 -9.63 -5.40 4.81
C GLN A 13 -8.31 -5.06 5.53
N TYR A 14 -7.17 -5.30 4.89
CA TYR A 14 -5.86 -4.96 5.43
C TYR A 14 -5.74 -3.47 5.74
N CYS A 15 -6.15 -2.59 4.82
CA CYS A 15 -6.12 -1.14 5.05
C CYS A 15 -7.05 -0.71 6.20
N GLN A 16 -8.23 -1.31 6.31
CA GLN A 16 -9.19 -1.01 7.39
C GLN A 16 -8.62 -1.42 8.75
N VAL A 17 -8.10 -2.64 8.86
CA VAL A 17 -7.49 -3.15 10.09
C VAL A 17 -6.22 -2.36 10.43
N SER A 18 -5.44 -1.95 9.43
CA SER A 18 -4.27 -1.07 9.60
C SER A 18 -4.64 0.26 10.24
N ALA A 19 -5.63 0.96 9.68
CA ALA A 19 -6.07 2.24 10.23
C ALA A 19 -6.64 2.10 11.64
N LEU A 20 -7.36 0.99 11.91
CA LEU A 20 -7.91 0.72 13.23
C LEU A 20 -6.81 0.43 14.26
N LEU A 21 -5.84 -0.44 13.93
CA LEU A 21 -4.75 -0.78 14.85
C LEU A 21 -3.82 0.41 15.11
N GLU A 22 -3.62 1.29 14.14
CA GLU A 22 -2.89 2.55 14.35
C GLU A 22 -3.61 3.44 15.38
N LEU A 23 -4.94 3.58 15.26
CA LEU A 23 -5.75 4.32 16.23
C LEU A 23 -5.69 3.68 17.63
N GLU A 24 -5.90 2.37 17.74
CA GLU A 24 -5.84 1.64 19.01
C GLU A 24 -4.45 1.72 19.67
N SER A 25 -3.38 1.75 18.86
CA SER A 25 -2.02 1.96 19.36
C SER A 25 -1.89 3.33 20.04
N LEU A 26 -2.40 4.39 19.42
CA LEU A 26 -2.40 5.74 20.00
C LEU A 26 -3.24 5.83 21.28
N LEU A 27 -4.45 5.23 21.27
CA LEU A 27 -5.34 5.22 22.42
C LEU A 27 -4.76 4.44 23.61
N SER A 28 -4.16 3.28 23.35
CA SER A 28 -3.50 2.49 24.41
C SER A 28 -2.31 3.24 25.03
N GLN A 29 -1.52 3.95 24.22
CA GLN A 29 -0.44 4.82 24.72
C GLN A 29 -0.98 6.00 25.54
N GLN A 30 -2.10 6.59 25.13
CA GLN A 30 -2.76 7.63 25.92
C GLN A 30 -3.24 7.09 27.27
N SER A 31 -3.90 5.93 27.28
CA SER A 31 -4.36 5.29 28.52
C SER A 31 -3.21 4.98 29.49
N LEU A 32 -2.02 4.64 29.00
CA LEU A 32 -0.83 4.48 29.84
C LEU A 32 -0.37 5.78 30.49
N ARG A 33 -0.54 6.92 29.81
CA ARG A 33 -0.18 8.25 30.33
C ARG A 33 -1.21 8.80 31.32
N GLU A 34 -2.47 8.43 31.16
CA GLU A 34 -3.59 8.90 31.99
C GLU A 34 -3.90 7.97 33.17
N ALA A 35 -3.25 6.81 33.28
CA ALA A 35 -3.45 5.90 34.40
C ALA A 35 -2.93 6.54 35.71
N PHE A 36 -3.83 6.71 36.69
CA PHE A 36 -3.50 7.34 37.97
C PHE A 36 -3.30 6.31 39.09
N SER A 37 -3.99 5.17 39.03
CA SER A 37 -3.84 4.07 39.99
C SER A 37 -3.06 2.87 39.41
N ASP A 38 -2.49 2.05 40.30
CA ASP A 38 -1.78 0.83 39.90
C ASP A 38 -2.67 -0.18 39.16
N ALA A 39 -3.96 -0.24 39.52
CA ALA A 39 -4.95 -1.10 38.86
C ALA A 39 -5.32 -0.60 37.45
N GLU A 40 -5.44 0.72 37.27
CA GLU A 40 -5.63 1.31 35.95
C GLU A 40 -4.38 1.12 35.10
N LEU A 41 -3.19 1.28 35.69
CA LEU A 41 -1.91 1.08 35.00
C LEU A 41 -1.71 -0.36 34.55
N SER A 42 -2.06 -1.36 35.38
CA SER A 42 -1.97 -2.77 34.97
C SER A 42 -2.93 -3.08 33.82
N THR A 43 -4.14 -2.52 33.87
CA THR A 43 -5.15 -2.69 32.81
C THR A 43 -4.71 -2.02 31.51
N ALA A 44 -4.18 -0.80 31.58
CA ALA A 44 -3.64 -0.07 30.44
C ALA A 44 -2.46 -0.81 29.80
N LYS A 45 -1.55 -1.36 30.61
CA LYS A 45 -0.42 -2.19 30.14
C LYS A 45 -0.89 -3.46 29.43
N GLN A 46 -1.88 -4.16 30.00
CA GLN A 46 -2.42 -5.36 29.37
C GLN A 46 -3.05 -5.05 28.00
N ARG A 47 -3.86 -3.98 27.91
CA ARG A 47 -4.45 -3.55 26.63
C ARG A 47 -3.38 -3.14 25.64
N HIS A 48 -2.38 -2.37 26.08
CA HIS A 48 -1.29 -1.96 25.21
C HIS A 48 -0.52 -3.16 24.65
N GLN A 49 -0.21 -4.15 25.50
CA GLN A 49 0.45 -5.39 25.05
C GLN A 49 -0.40 -6.12 24.01
N GLN A 50 -1.70 -6.27 24.25
CA GLN A 50 -2.61 -6.91 23.31
C GLN A 50 -2.63 -6.20 21.94
N VAL A 51 -2.64 -4.86 21.93
CA VAL A 51 -2.56 -4.09 20.68
C VAL A 51 -1.23 -4.33 19.95
N GLN A 52 -0.10 -4.38 20.68
CA GLN A 52 1.20 -4.71 20.09
C GLN A 52 1.21 -6.12 19.46
N ASP A 53 0.61 -7.10 20.13
CA ASP A 53 0.51 -8.46 19.61
C ASP A 53 -0.32 -8.52 18.30
N TYR A 54 -1.38 -7.71 18.19
CA TYR A 54 -2.17 -7.60 16.96
C TYR A 54 -1.42 -6.89 15.84
N VAL A 55 -0.64 -5.84 16.15
CA VAL A 55 0.23 -5.18 15.17
C VAL A 55 1.24 -6.19 14.60
N GLN A 56 1.87 -6.99 15.47
CA GLN A 56 2.82 -8.01 15.03
C GLN A 56 2.18 -9.07 14.13
N GLN A 57 1.00 -9.59 14.50
CA GLN A 57 0.25 -10.53 13.66
C GLN A 57 -0.08 -9.94 12.29
N MET A 58 -0.45 -8.66 12.23
CA MET A 58 -0.73 -8.02 10.95
C MET A 58 0.54 -7.85 10.10
N GLU A 59 1.70 -7.57 10.70
CA GLU A 59 2.97 -7.54 9.97
C GLU A 59 3.36 -8.91 9.41
N GLU A 60 3.00 -10.00 10.08
CA GLU A 60 3.18 -11.36 9.58
C GLU A 60 2.29 -11.64 8.37
N ILE A 61 1.01 -11.28 8.44
CA ILE A 61 0.09 -11.40 7.30
C ILE A 61 0.58 -10.56 6.11
N TRP A 62 1.06 -9.34 6.36
CA TRP A 62 1.62 -8.50 5.30
C TRP A 62 2.90 -9.08 4.69
N ARG A 63 3.72 -9.75 5.51
CA ARG A 63 4.95 -10.43 5.06
C ARG A 63 4.64 -11.52 4.04
N GLU A 64 3.59 -12.30 4.26
CA GLU A 64 3.13 -13.33 3.31
C GLU A 64 2.64 -12.70 2.00
N MET A 65 2.06 -11.49 2.07
CA MET A 65 1.51 -10.80 0.90
C MET A 65 2.49 -9.85 0.18
N ARG A 66 3.77 -9.81 0.58
CA ARG A 66 4.78 -8.92 -0.07
C ARG A 66 4.90 -9.12 -1.58
N TRP A 67 4.60 -10.31 -2.09
CA TRP A 67 4.61 -10.59 -3.52
C TRP A 67 3.69 -9.65 -4.31
N ILE A 68 2.58 -9.16 -3.73
CA ILE A 68 1.71 -8.17 -4.38
C ILE A 68 2.46 -6.86 -4.58
N MET A 69 3.20 -6.42 -3.56
CA MET A 69 3.99 -5.21 -3.64
C MET A 69 5.13 -5.36 -4.66
N ASP A 70 5.79 -6.51 -4.69
CA ASP A 70 6.84 -6.80 -5.66
C ASP A 70 6.30 -6.86 -7.10
N ALA A 71 5.15 -7.51 -7.31
CA ALA A 71 4.48 -7.56 -8.61
C ALA A 71 4.01 -6.17 -9.07
N LEU A 72 3.48 -5.35 -8.16
CA LEU A 72 3.10 -3.96 -8.40
C LEU A 72 4.30 -3.10 -8.80
N GLN A 73 5.40 -3.20 -8.05
CA GLN A 73 6.63 -2.49 -8.35
C GLN A 73 7.18 -2.94 -9.70
N HIS A 74 7.21 -4.24 -9.97
CA HIS A 74 7.65 -4.78 -11.24
C HIS A 74 6.84 -4.23 -12.42
N ALA A 75 5.51 -4.22 -12.32
CA ALA A 75 4.63 -3.64 -13.34
C ALA A 75 4.85 -2.13 -13.51
N ARG A 76 5.15 -1.41 -12.42
CA ARG A 76 5.38 0.04 -12.43
C ARG A 76 6.74 0.42 -13.02
N TYR A 77 7.79 -0.32 -12.69
CA TYR A 77 9.16 -0.06 -13.18
C TYR A 77 9.41 -0.58 -14.59
N LYS A 78 8.63 -1.56 -15.08
CA LYS A 78 8.75 -2.07 -16.45
C LYS A 78 7.90 -1.35 -17.49
N GLN A 79 7.11 -0.33 -17.13
CA GLN A 79 6.55 0.54 -18.16
C GLN A 79 7.70 1.31 -18.84
N PRO A 80 7.90 1.18 -20.17
CA PRO A 80 8.80 2.08 -20.89
C PRO A 80 8.33 3.51 -20.65
N SER A 81 9.24 4.50 -20.73
CA SER A 81 8.87 5.92 -20.73
C SER A 81 7.66 6.09 -21.64
N CYS A 82 6.51 6.47 -21.07
CA CYS A 82 5.29 6.73 -21.81
C CYS A 82 5.48 8.02 -22.64
N GLY A 83 6.36 7.94 -23.63
CA GLY A 83 6.60 8.95 -24.64
C GLY A 83 6.29 8.30 -25.97
N VAL A 84 5.14 8.63 -26.54
CA VAL A 84 4.91 8.36 -27.96
C VAL A 84 5.96 9.17 -28.74
N SER A 85 6.75 8.51 -29.59
CA SER A 85 7.71 9.22 -30.42
C SER A 85 6.95 10.14 -31.38
N LEU A 86 7.06 11.46 -31.18
CA LEU A 86 6.43 12.46 -32.04
C LEU A 86 6.87 12.31 -33.51
N SER A 87 8.04 11.72 -33.76
CA SER A 87 8.54 11.41 -35.10
C SER A 87 7.64 10.43 -35.88
N GLY A 88 6.94 9.51 -35.19
CA GLY A 88 5.98 8.60 -35.83
C GLY A 88 4.66 9.28 -36.18
N PHE A 89 4.25 10.28 -35.41
CA PHE A 89 3.06 11.09 -35.69
C PHE A 89 3.29 12.15 -36.78
N LEU A 90 4.51 12.69 -36.89
CA LEU A 90 4.87 13.70 -37.88
C LEU A 90 5.29 13.11 -39.24
N GLY A 91 5.41 11.78 -39.36
CA GLY A 91 5.90 11.10 -40.56
C GLY A 91 4.86 10.83 -41.65
N GLU A 92 3.55 10.93 -41.37
CA GLU A 92 2.49 10.59 -42.35
C GLU A 92 1.79 11.81 -43.00
N ALA A 93 2.32 13.03 -42.86
CA ALA A 93 1.70 14.22 -43.45
C ALA A 93 2.35 14.72 -44.75
N GLY A 94 3.35 14.05 -45.31
CA GLY A 94 4.01 14.53 -46.53
C GLY A 94 4.70 13.46 -47.34
N GLY A 95 4.04 12.98 -48.41
CA GLY A 95 4.66 12.04 -49.34
C GLY A 95 3.82 11.62 -50.54
N ALA A 96 3.03 12.54 -51.13
CA ALA A 96 2.47 12.31 -52.45
C ALA A 96 3.55 12.46 -53.53
N MET A 97 3.60 11.49 -54.45
CA MET A 97 4.27 11.47 -55.75
C MET A 97 5.81 11.52 -55.80
N LYS A 98 6.42 10.41 -56.23
CA LYS A 98 7.28 10.44 -57.43
C LYS A 98 7.31 9.10 -58.17
N GLU A 99 6.71 9.18 -59.34
CA GLU A 99 6.76 8.34 -60.54
C GLU A 99 8.14 7.72 -60.82
N LYS A 100 8.14 6.46 -61.27
CA LYS A 100 9.27 5.84 -61.99
C LYS A 100 8.75 5.08 -63.21
N THR A 101 9.33 5.45 -64.34
CA THR A 101 9.32 4.86 -65.70
C THR A 101 8.27 5.39 -66.65
#